data_AF-A0A6M0AVA5-F1
#
_entry.id   AF-A0A6M0AVA5-F1
#
_cell.length_a   1.000
_cell.length_b   1.000
_cell.length_c   1.000
_cell.angle_alpha   90.00
_cell.angle_beta   90.00
_cell.angle_gamma   90.00
#
_symmetry.space_group_name_H-M   'P 1'
#
loop_
_entity.id
_entity.type
_entity.pdbx_description
1 polymer ?
#
loop_
_entity_poly.entity_id
_entity_poly.type
_entity_poly.pdbx_seq_one_letter_code
_entity_poly.pdbx_strand_id
1 'polypeptide(L)' 'MNKAEREELEACLKRASEILYNNTDTDSLETLADIEIAVRKQVLEHVSPKIALFYRKKDLD' A
#
# COMPACT_ATOMS: atom_id res chain seq x y z
N MET A 1 -5.55 -5.49 17.63
CA MET A 1 -4.28 -5.94 17.03
C MET A 1 -3.34 -6.37 18.15
N ASN A 2 -3.20 -7.67 18.36
CA ASN A 2 -2.20 -8.26 19.24
C ASN A 2 -0.79 -8.15 18.60
N LYS A 3 0.24 -8.60 19.30
CA LYS A 3 1.63 -8.49 18.83
C LYS A 3 1.85 -9.23 17.49
N ALA A 4 1.37 -10.46 17.37
CA ALA A 4 1.53 -11.25 16.14
C ALA A 4 0.82 -10.60 14.96
N GLU A 5 -0.41 -10.11 15.16
CA GLU A 5 -1.16 -9.38 14.13
C GLU A 5 -0.44 -8.08 13.71
N ARG A 6 0.27 -7.42 14.63
CA ARG A 6 1.08 -6.23 14.31
C ARG A 6 2.27 -6.58 13.43
N GLU A 7 3.03 -7.59 13.82
CA GLU A 7 4.22 -8.05 13.10
C GLU A 7 3.85 -8.53 11.69
N GLU A 8 2.74 -9.25 11.57
CA GLU A 8 2.20 -9.67 10.28
C GLU A 8 1.82 -8.47 9.41
N LEU A 9 1.07 -7.51 9.96
CA LEU A 9 0.68 -6.30 9.23
C LEU A 9 1.92 -5.50 8.77
N GLU A 10 2.93 -5.35 9.62
CA GLU A 10 4.17 -4.65 9.28
C GLU A 10 4.93 -5.36 8.14
N ALA A 11 5.02 -6.70 8.18
CA ALA A 11 5.63 -7.47 7.10
C ALA A 11 4.87 -7.31 5.77
N CYS A 12 3.53 -7.34 5.81
CA CYS A 12 2.69 -7.08 4.64
C CYS A 12 2.91 -5.68 4.07
N LEU A 13 2.93 -4.65 4.93
CA LEU A 13 3.12 -3.26 4.52
C LEU A 13 4.50 -3.02 3.92
N LYS A 14 5.54 -3.62 4.51
CA LYS A 14 6.90 -3.55 3.95
C LYS A 14 6.94 -4.15 2.55
N ARG A 15 6.38 -5.35 2.39
CA ARG A 15 6.38 -6.03 1.09
C ARG A 15 5.54 -5.29 0.04
N ALA A 16 4.39 -4.74 0.44
CA ALA A 16 3.56 -3.92 -0.44
C ALA A 16 4.32 -2.66 -0.87
N SER A 17 4.98 -1.97 0.06
CA SER A 17 5.76 -0.76 -0.25
C SER A 17 6.88 -1.03 -1.26
N GLU A 18 7.62 -2.14 -1.10
CA GLU A 18 8.66 -2.55 -2.07
C GLU A 18 8.09 -2.77 -3.47
N ILE A 19 6.95 -3.46 -3.58
CA ILE A 19 6.30 -3.73 -4.87
C ILE A 19 5.84 -2.43 -5.53
N LEU A 20 5.15 -1.57 -4.77
CA LEU A 20 4.62 -0.31 -5.30
C LEU A 20 5.76 0.62 -5.74
N TYR A 21 6.82 0.73 -4.95
CA TYR A 21 8.01 1.53 -5.30
C TYR A 21 8.68 1.03 -6.58
N ASN A 22 8.89 -0.29 -6.72
CA ASN A 22 9.54 -0.88 -7.90
C ASN A 22 8.70 -0.76 -9.19
N ASN A 23 7.41 -0.45 -9.08
CA ASN A 23 6.52 -0.23 -10.22
C ASN A 23 6.19 1.26 -10.43
N THR A 24 6.91 2.15 -9.75
CA THR A 24 6.88 3.59 -10.04
C THR A 24 8.01 3.97 -10.98
N ASP A 25 7.78 4.99 -11.79
CA ASP A 25 8.83 5.56 -12.63
C ASP A 25 9.88 6.25 -11.75
N THR A 26 10.97 5.54 -11.48
CA THR A 26 12.01 5.97 -10.55
C THR A 26 12.95 7.01 -11.13
N ASP A 27 12.94 7.23 -12.45
CA ASP A 27 13.87 8.13 -13.13
C ASP A 27 13.64 9.61 -12.76
N SER A 28 12.52 9.91 -12.09
CA SER A 28 12.11 11.26 -11.66
C SER A 28 11.99 11.43 -10.13
N LEU A 29 12.43 10.46 -9.32
CA LEU A 29 12.28 10.50 -7.86
C LEU A 29 13.54 11.06 -7.19
N GLU A 30 13.67 12.39 -7.14
CA GLU A 30 14.85 13.06 -6.58
C GLU A 30 14.74 13.31 -5.06
N THR A 31 13.51 13.41 -4.54
CA THR A 31 13.26 13.73 -3.14
C THR A 31 12.37 12.70 -2.45
N LEU A 32 12.39 12.69 -1.11
CA LEU A 32 11.45 11.89 -0.31
C LEU A 32 9.99 12.26 -0.60
N ALA A 33 9.72 13.52 -0.95
CA ALA A 33 8.37 13.96 -1.31
C ALA A 33 7.94 13.34 -2.64
N ASP A 34 8.83 13.25 -3.63
CA ASP A 34 8.54 12.61 -4.91
C ASP A 34 8.25 11.13 -4.72
N ILE A 35 9.06 10.44 -3.92
CA ILE A 35 8.86 9.04 -3.56
C ILE A 35 7.50 8.84 -2.89
N GLU A 36 7.16 9.69 -1.91
CA GLU A 36 5.88 9.63 -1.19
C GLU A 36 4.70 9.78 -2.14
N ILE A 37 4.73 10.80 -3.01
CA ILE A 37 3.68 11.06 -4.00
C ILE A 37 3.54 9.87 -4.96
N ALA A 38 4.65 9.33 -5.45
CA ALA A 38 4.67 8.25 -6.41
C ALA A 38 4.10 6.96 -5.80
N VAL A 39 4.55 6.56 -4.61
CA VAL A 39 4.03 5.40 -3.90
C VAL A 39 2.57 5.61 -3.49
N ARG A 40 2.17 6.82 -3.06
CA ARG A 40 0.78 7.14 -2.72
C ARG A 40 -0.15 6.99 -3.91
N LYS A 41 0.26 7.38 -5.13
CA LYS A 41 -0.52 7.14 -6.36
C LYS A 41 -0.77 5.65 -6.59
N GLN A 42 0.28 4.83 -6.46
CA GLN A 42 0.18 3.37 -6.58
C GLN A 42 -0.76 2.76 -5.51
N VAL A 43 -0.72 3.26 -4.27
CA VAL A 43 -1.66 2.86 -3.21
C VAL A 43 -3.11 3.16 -3.61
N LEU A 44 -3.39 4.38 -4.08
CA LEU A 44 -4.73 4.80 -4.47
C LEU A 44 -5.28 3.95 -5.63
N GLU A 45 -4.43 3.62 -6.59
CA GLU A 45 -4.84 2.88 -7.79
C GLU A 45 -5.01 1.37 -7.53
N HIS A 46 -4.12 0.75 -6.75
CA HIS A 46 -4.04 -0.71 -6.67
C HIS A 46 -4.39 -1.30 -5.29
N VAL A 47 -4.23 -0.55 -4.21
CA VAL A 47 -4.44 -1.03 -2.84
C VAL A 47 -5.80 -0.60 -2.32
N SER A 48 -6.12 0.69 -2.40
CA SER A 48 -7.38 1.24 -1.89
C SER A 48 -8.63 0.51 -2.41
N PRO A 49 -8.74 0.15 -3.71
CA PRO A 49 -9.90 -0.60 -4.19
C PRO A 49 -10.05 -1.98 -3.54
N LYS A 50 -8.94 -2.67 -3.23
CA LYS A 50 -8.98 -3.99 -2.59
C LYS A 50 -9.46 -3.91 -1.15
N ILE A 51 -9.06 -2.85 -0.43
CA ILE A 51 -9.57 -2.56 0.91
C ILE A 51 -11.06 -2.20 0.83
N ALA A 52 -11.48 -1.39 -0.15
CA ALA A 52 -12.89 -1.07 -0.35
C ALA A 52 -13.76 -2.32 -0.59
N LEU A 53 -13.25 -3.31 -1.33
CA LEU A 53 -13.94 -4.60 -1.53
C LEU A 53 -14.13 -5.37 -0.22
N PHE A 54 -13.20 -5.28 0.73
CA PHE A 54 -13.37 -5.89 2.05
C PHE A 54 -14.57 -5.29 2.79
N TYR A 55 -14.75 -3.97 2.77
CA TYR A 55 -15.92 -3.32 3.38
C TYR A 55 -17.23 -3.72 2.70
N ARG A 56 -17.25 -3.76 1.35
CA ARG A 56 -18.46 -4.19 0.62
C ARG A 56 -18.87 -5.62 0.97
N LYS A 57 -17.91 -6.53 1.17
CA LYS A 57 -18.23 -7.90 1.60
C LYS A 57 -18.86 -7.93 2.98
N LYS A 58 -18.39 -7.06 3.89
CA LYS A 58 -18.97 -6.92 5.24
C LYS A 58 -20.39 -6.35 5.25
N ASP A 59 -20.75 -5.51 4.28
CA ASP A 59 -22.13 -5.01 4.14
C ASP A 59 -23.10 -6.06 3.56
N LEU A 60 -22.58 -7.16 3.00
CA LEU A 60 -23.36 -8.25 2.40
C LEU A 60 -23.46 -9.50 3.30
N ASP A 61 -22.76 -9.51 4.45
CA ASP A 61 -22.78 -10.54 5.49
C ASP A 61 -23.73 -10.15 6.64
#